data_AF-A0A9E3VXE2-F1
#
_entry.id   AF-A0A9E3VXE2-F1
#
_cell.length_a   1.000
_cell.length_b   1.000
_cell.length_c   1.000
_cell.angle_alpha   90.00
_cell.angle_beta   90.00
_cell.angle_gamma   90.00
#
_symmetry.space_group_name_H-M   'P 1'
#
loop_
_entity.id
_entity.type
_entity.pdbx_description
1 polymer ?
#
loop_
_entity_poly.entity_id
_entity_poly.type
_entity_poly.pdbx_seq_one_letter_code
_entity_poly.pdbx_strand_id
1 'polypeptide(L)'
;HETLEARFHGRYWLDTREPAASDASEVPSLVRYPAWLAPFVPLVKSYGVPRYGEFDPALLFAFTYLLLFGAMFGDVGHGAVILLLAAGLYRRLGRMAWVGMAAGAVSMGFGLLYGSIFGYEDILQPLWLSPLHDPLRMLMVAVGFGAGFIGFTLLINARNKWVAGRFGEALFDSTGLAGLLFYLGAIGLLASLGGGMNVTRPAWMLAGMGIAMVAAFKFHSARAGLGERLLVALIETLETATSLFSNTLSFMRVAAFSLNHVALALAVFTLANGLDAAGHGFTLILGNIIIIVLEGAIVAIQALRLMYYEGFSRFYSGDGREFVPLRLLPEQARAGV
;
A
#
# COMPACT_ATOMS: atom_id res chain seq x y z
N HIS A 1 9.24 -9.42 37.22
CA HIS A 1 8.99 -10.23 38.42
C HIS A 1 10.02 -9.91 39.50
N GLU A 2 11.31 -10.17 39.29
CA GLU A 2 12.37 -9.90 40.30
C GLU A 2 12.41 -8.45 40.83
N THR A 3 12.16 -7.45 39.99
CA THR A 3 12.17 -6.03 40.39
C THR A 3 10.94 -5.58 41.18
N LEU A 4 9.79 -6.27 41.05
CA LEU A 4 8.58 -5.97 41.82
C LEU A 4 8.66 -6.56 43.23
N GLU A 5 9.23 -7.77 43.36
CA GLU A 5 9.50 -8.39 44.66
C GLU A 5 10.48 -7.57 45.50
N ALA A 6 11.55 -7.06 44.89
CA ALA A 6 12.56 -6.25 45.56
C ALA A 6 12.01 -4.93 46.13
N ARG A 7 10.95 -4.36 45.53
CA ARG A 7 10.39 -3.06 45.93
C ARG A 7 9.16 -3.15 46.82
N PHE A 8 8.33 -4.16 46.62
CA PHE A 8 7.03 -4.28 47.31
C PHE A 8 7.02 -5.36 48.39
N HIS A 9 8.15 -6.03 48.65
CA HIS A 9 8.33 -7.00 49.76
C HIS A 9 7.14 -7.97 49.91
N GLY A 10 6.68 -8.54 48.79
CA GLY A 10 5.57 -9.51 48.77
C GLY A 10 4.15 -8.94 48.93
N ARG A 11 3.95 -7.62 48.99
CA ARG A 11 2.61 -7.00 49.04
C ARG A 11 2.10 -6.58 47.66
N TYR A 12 2.01 -7.52 46.72
CA TYR A 12 1.34 -7.26 45.45
C TYR A 12 0.49 -8.47 45.05
N TRP A 13 -0.68 -8.18 44.48
CA TRP A 13 -1.54 -9.18 43.86
C TRP A 13 -1.49 -8.95 42.35
N LEU A 14 -0.98 -9.93 41.61
CA LEU A 14 -0.91 -9.89 40.15
C LEU A 14 -1.93 -10.89 39.63
N ASP A 15 -3.00 -10.39 39.01
CA ASP A 15 -3.96 -11.22 38.28
C ASP A 15 -3.80 -10.96 36.78
N THR A 16 -3.58 -12.02 36.02
CA THR A 16 -3.39 -11.96 34.57
C THR A 16 -4.54 -12.68 33.89
N ARG A 17 -5.36 -11.92 33.15
CA ARG A 17 -6.43 -12.46 32.31
C ARG A 17 -6.08 -12.33 30.84
N GLU A 18 -6.48 -13.31 30.03
CA GLU A 18 -6.46 -13.14 28.58
C GLU A 18 -7.48 -12.06 28.18
N PRO A 19 -7.13 -11.16 27.25
CA PRO A 19 -8.04 -10.10 26.84
C PRO A 19 -9.25 -10.68 26.10
N ALA A 20 -10.45 -10.30 26.54
CA ALA A 20 -11.69 -10.63 25.83
C ALA A 20 -11.80 -9.82 24.53
N ALA A 21 -12.59 -10.30 23.56
CA ALA A 21 -12.79 -9.62 22.27
C ALA A 21 -13.35 -8.19 22.39
N SER A 22 -14.09 -7.89 23.47
CA SER A 22 -14.57 -6.55 23.82
C SER A 22 -13.45 -5.58 24.21
N ASP A 23 -12.38 -6.10 24.81
CA ASP A 23 -11.30 -5.30 25.41
C ASP A 23 -10.21 -4.98 24.39
N ALA A 24 -10.30 -5.53 23.17
CA ALA A 24 -9.28 -5.40 22.13
C ALA A 24 -8.95 -3.95 21.73
N SER A 25 -9.84 -2.98 21.99
CA SER A 25 -9.59 -1.55 21.74
C SER A 25 -8.76 -0.88 22.84
N GLU A 26 -8.78 -1.44 24.05
CA GLU A 26 -8.05 -0.89 25.20
C GLU A 26 -6.69 -1.57 25.40
N VAL A 27 -6.52 -2.79 24.87
CA VAL A 27 -5.27 -3.56 24.95
C VAL A 27 -4.21 -2.90 24.07
N PRO A 28 -3.06 -2.47 24.64
CA PRO A 28 -1.99 -1.90 23.84
C PRO A 28 -1.35 -2.95 22.95
N SER A 29 -1.06 -2.61 21.70
CA SER A 29 -0.40 -3.49 20.74
C SER A 29 1.13 -3.32 20.81
N LEU A 30 1.82 -4.46 20.89
CA LEU A 30 3.28 -4.54 20.78
C LEU A 30 3.63 -5.46 19.61
N VAL A 31 4.09 -4.86 18.51
CA VAL A 31 4.55 -5.62 17.35
C VAL A 31 6.08 -5.62 17.33
N ARG A 32 6.67 -6.82 17.30
CA ARG A 32 8.12 -6.99 17.15
C ARG A 32 8.46 -7.07 15.66
N TYR A 33 9.17 -6.07 15.17
CA TYR A 33 9.57 -5.99 13.77
C TYR A 33 10.98 -6.55 13.56
N PRO A 34 11.23 -7.31 12.48
CA PRO A 34 12.58 -7.66 12.07
C PRO A 34 13.36 -6.41 11.65
N ALA A 35 14.70 -6.47 11.75
CA ALA A 35 15.58 -5.31 11.56
C ALA A 35 15.40 -4.58 10.21
N TRP A 36 15.09 -5.33 9.14
CA TRP A 36 14.88 -4.81 7.79
C TRP A 36 13.52 -4.11 7.59
N LEU A 37 12.52 -4.45 8.39
CA LEU A 37 11.17 -3.86 8.32
C LEU A 37 11.04 -2.62 9.21
N ALA A 38 11.91 -2.56 10.22
CA ALA A 38 12.01 -1.50 11.20
C ALA A 38 12.09 -0.06 10.63
N PRO A 39 12.66 0.20 9.43
CA PRO A 39 12.63 1.50 8.75
C PRO A 39 11.26 1.93 8.21
N PHE A 40 10.40 0.97 7.84
CA PHE A 40 9.08 1.25 7.27
C PHE A 40 8.02 1.51 8.35
N VAL A 41 8.26 1.03 9.57
CA VAL A 41 7.33 1.14 10.72
C VAL A 41 6.88 2.58 10.98
N PRO A 42 7.75 3.61 10.98
CA PRO A 42 7.29 4.97 11.26
C PRO A 42 6.39 5.54 10.17
N LEU A 43 6.54 5.09 8.90
CA LEU A 43 5.57 5.45 7.86
C LEU A 43 4.21 4.85 8.21
N VAL A 44 4.15 3.55 8.45
CA VAL A 44 2.88 2.88 8.84
C VAL A 44 2.23 3.52 10.07
N LYS A 45 3.03 3.85 11.09
CA LYS A 45 2.56 4.53 12.30
C LYS A 45 2.05 5.95 12.06
N SER A 46 2.49 6.61 10.98
CA SER A 46 1.97 7.92 10.61
C SER A 46 0.51 7.86 10.15
N TYR A 47 0.03 6.67 9.74
CA TYR A 47 -1.37 6.44 9.40
C TYR A 47 -2.21 6.10 10.65
N GLY A 48 -1.68 5.28 11.55
CA GLY A 48 -2.32 4.93 12.82
C GLY A 48 -1.59 3.78 13.51
N VAL A 49 -2.13 3.23 14.60
CA VAL A 49 -1.57 2.06 15.31
C VAL A 49 -2.52 0.86 15.16
N PRO A 50 -2.03 -0.38 14.91
CA PRO A 50 -2.90 -1.55 14.77
C PRO A 50 -3.62 -1.85 16.07
N ARG A 51 -4.88 -2.28 15.98
CA ARG A 51 -5.61 -2.80 17.12
C ARG A 51 -5.11 -4.20 17.48
N TYR A 52 -5.30 -4.60 18.74
CA TYR A 52 -4.93 -5.93 19.20
C TYR A 52 -5.73 -7.01 18.42
N GLY A 53 -5.02 -7.94 17.78
CA GLY A 53 -5.60 -9.02 16.97
C GLY A 53 -5.80 -8.70 15.48
N GLU A 54 -5.51 -7.47 15.03
CA GLU A 54 -5.49 -7.13 13.61
C GLU A 54 -4.22 -7.65 12.91
N PHE A 55 -4.33 -7.94 11.61
CA PHE A 55 -3.18 -8.25 10.77
C PHE A 55 -2.20 -7.07 10.68
N ASP A 56 -0.91 -7.33 10.88
CA ASP A 56 0.13 -6.31 10.82
C ASP A 56 0.32 -5.78 9.37
N PRO A 57 0.01 -4.49 9.10
CA PRO A 57 0.16 -3.91 7.77
C PRO A 57 1.61 -3.72 7.35
N ALA A 58 2.59 -3.76 8.27
CA ALA A 58 3.95 -3.30 7.98
C ALA A 58 4.64 -4.10 6.88
N LEU A 59 4.50 -5.43 6.90
CA LEU A 59 5.10 -6.30 5.90
C LEU A 59 4.51 -6.04 4.51
N LEU A 60 3.18 -6.00 4.43
CA LEU A 60 2.46 -5.70 3.19
C LEU A 60 2.83 -4.32 2.66
N PHE A 61 2.97 -3.36 3.56
CA PHE A 61 3.36 -2.00 3.23
C PHE A 61 4.75 -1.92 2.63
N ALA A 62 5.76 -2.48 3.31
CA ALA A 62 7.13 -2.42 2.82
C ALA A 62 7.27 -3.04 1.43
N PHE A 63 6.68 -4.22 1.22
CA PHE A 63 6.74 -4.89 -0.07
C PHE A 63 6.02 -4.09 -1.17
N THR A 64 4.77 -3.71 -0.92
CA THR A 64 3.94 -3.04 -1.94
C THR A 64 4.44 -1.63 -2.22
N TYR A 65 4.86 -0.88 -1.20
CA TYR A 65 5.43 0.46 -1.37
C TYR A 65 6.66 0.44 -2.26
N LEU A 66 7.60 -0.48 -2.03
CA LEU A 66 8.80 -0.61 -2.85
C LEU A 66 8.47 -0.98 -4.29
N LEU A 67 7.52 -1.91 -4.47
CA LEU A 67 7.08 -2.34 -5.79
C LEU A 67 6.38 -1.20 -6.56
N LEU A 68 5.49 -0.46 -5.91
CA LEU A 68 4.80 0.70 -6.50
C LEU A 68 5.79 1.81 -6.86
N PHE A 69 6.76 2.09 -5.97
CA PHE A 69 7.80 3.08 -6.23
C PHE A 69 8.63 2.69 -7.45
N GLY A 70 9.12 1.45 -7.53
CA GLY A 70 9.90 0.98 -8.68
C GLY A 70 9.09 0.94 -9.97
N ALA A 71 7.81 0.54 -9.91
CA ALA A 71 6.94 0.53 -11.08
C ALA A 71 6.68 1.93 -11.64
N MET A 72 6.54 2.94 -10.77
CA MET A 72 6.32 4.35 -11.15
C MET A 72 7.60 5.07 -11.58
N PHE A 73 8.73 4.79 -10.92
CA PHE A 73 10.02 5.46 -11.11
C PHE A 73 11.09 4.44 -11.51
N GLY A 74 10.87 3.75 -12.63
CA GLY A 74 11.73 2.66 -13.09
C GLY A 74 12.83 3.16 -14.02
N ASP A 75 14.03 3.43 -13.50
CA ASP A 75 15.21 3.75 -14.28
C ASP A 75 16.49 3.32 -13.55
N VAL A 76 17.41 2.68 -14.28
CA VAL A 76 18.64 2.12 -13.69
C VAL A 76 19.58 3.22 -13.19
N GLY A 77 19.72 4.31 -13.95
CA GLY A 77 20.59 5.43 -13.61
C GLY A 77 20.07 6.22 -12.42
N HIS A 78 18.80 6.62 -12.49
CA HIS A 78 18.15 7.37 -11.42
C HIS A 78 18.06 6.54 -10.14
N GLY A 79 17.70 5.26 -10.25
CA GLY A 79 17.66 4.32 -9.12
C GLY A 79 19.04 4.13 -8.46
N ALA A 80 20.11 4.04 -9.26
CA ALA A 80 21.47 3.96 -8.74
C ALA A 80 21.88 5.24 -8.00
N VAL A 81 21.54 6.42 -8.53
CA VAL A 81 21.81 7.69 -7.85
C VAL A 81 21.07 7.78 -6.52
N ILE A 82 19.79 7.40 -6.46
CA ILE A 82 19.00 7.36 -5.22
C ILE A 82 19.62 6.40 -4.20
N LEU A 83 20.03 5.20 -4.65
CA LEU A 83 20.67 4.21 -3.80
C LEU A 83 21.98 4.73 -3.21
N LEU A 84 22.85 5.31 -4.05
CA LEU A 84 24.14 5.86 -3.62
C LEU A 84 23.97 7.06 -2.69
N LEU A 85 23.02 7.96 -2.98
CA LEU A 85 22.70 9.10 -2.14
C LEU A 85 22.19 8.65 -0.77
N ALA A 86 21.29 7.68 -0.74
CA ALA A 86 20.75 7.11 0.50
C ALA A 86 21.85 6.41 1.32
N ALA A 87 22.74 5.66 0.67
CA ALA A 87 23.90 5.04 1.33
C ALA A 87 24.87 6.09 1.89
N GLY A 88 25.15 7.16 1.14
CA GLY A 88 26.02 8.26 1.59
C GLY A 88 25.45 9.04 2.79
N LEU A 89 24.12 9.21 2.82
CA LEU A 89 23.42 9.87 3.92
C LEU A 89 23.03 8.93 5.07
N TYR A 90 23.44 7.66 5.04
CA TYR A 90 23.12 6.67 6.08
C TYR A 90 23.49 7.15 7.49
N ARG A 91 24.62 7.85 7.64
CA ARG A 91 25.06 8.41 8.93
C ARG A 91 24.14 9.51 9.46
N ARG A 92 23.40 10.22 8.59
CA ARG A 92 22.54 11.36 8.95
C ARG A 92 21.08 10.97 9.09
N LEU A 93 20.57 10.12 8.18
CA LEU A 93 19.16 9.66 8.19
C LEU A 93 18.95 8.38 9.00
N GLY A 94 20.04 7.71 9.43
CA GLY A 94 19.98 6.47 10.21
C GLY A 94 19.15 5.40 9.49
N ARG A 95 18.17 4.84 10.20
CA ARG A 95 17.31 3.76 9.67
C ARG A 95 16.49 4.17 8.45
N MET A 96 16.12 5.45 8.28
CA MET A 96 15.30 5.90 7.14
C MET A 96 16.03 5.81 5.80
N ALA A 97 17.36 5.91 5.81
CA ALA A 97 18.17 5.73 4.60
C ALA A 97 17.96 4.34 3.97
N TRP A 98 17.61 3.33 4.77
CA TRP A 98 17.28 2.00 4.26
C TRP A 98 16.09 1.99 3.31
N VAL A 99 15.06 2.80 3.58
CA VAL A 99 13.89 2.92 2.69
C VAL A 99 14.34 3.45 1.32
N GLY A 100 15.19 4.48 1.30
CA GLY A 100 15.75 5.04 0.07
C GLY A 100 16.65 4.06 -0.68
N MET A 101 17.50 3.31 0.02
CA MET A 101 18.36 2.28 -0.59
C MET A 101 17.54 1.15 -1.21
N ALA A 102 16.52 0.66 -0.50
CA ALA A 102 15.63 -0.38 -1.00
C ALA A 102 14.79 0.12 -2.20
N ALA A 103 14.28 1.35 -2.12
CA ALA A 103 13.52 1.98 -3.20
C ALA A 103 14.39 2.19 -4.45
N GLY A 104 15.63 2.66 -4.28
CA GLY A 104 16.61 2.77 -5.37
C GLY A 104 16.94 1.42 -6.00
N ALA A 105 17.16 0.38 -5.20
CA ALA A 105 17.44 -0.97 -5.69
C ALA A 105 16.27 -1.57 -6.51
N VAL A 106 15.03 -1.39 -6.03
CA VAL A 106 13.84 -1.88 -6.75
C VAL A 106 13.59 -1.04 -8.01
N SER A 107 13.79 0.28 -7.94
CA SER A 107 13.76 1.19 -9.11
C SER A 107 14.77 0.77 -10.18
N MET A 108 15.99 0.39 -9.80
CA MET A 108 16.97 -0.18 -10.75
C MET A 108 16.46 -1.47 -11.38
N GLY A 109 15.86 -2.36 -10.59
CA GLY A 109 15.27 -3.61 -11.08
C GLY A 109 14.18 -3.37 -12.12
N PHE A 110 13.26 -2.43 -11.87
CA PHE A 110 12.24 -2.02 -12.85
C PHE A 110 12.83 -1.27 -14.04
N GLY A 111 13.88 -0.46 -13.84
CA GLY A 111 14.62 0.18 -14.93
C GLY A 111 15.21 -0.83 -15.91
N LEU A 112 15.71 -1.98 -15.42
CA LEU A 112 16.15 -3.09 -16.28
C LEU A 112 15.00 -3.77 -17.02
N LEU A 113 13.82 -3.89 -16.39
CA LEU A 113 12.63 -4.45 -17.03
C LEU A 113 12.08 -3.55 -18.14
N TYR A 114 12.14 -2.23 -17.94
CA TYR A 114 11.73 -1.23 -18.93
C TYR A 114 12.79 -0.94 -20.00
N GLY A 115 14.07 -1.22 -19.71
CA GLY A 115 15.19 -0.93 -20.60
C GLY A 115 15.69 0.52 -20.53
N SER A 116 15.45 1.24 -19.42
CA SER A 116 15.84 2.66 -19.27
C SER A 116 17.09 2.84 -18.40
N ILE A 117 18.15 3.43 -18.96
CA ILE A 117 19.33 3.90 -18.21
C ILE A 117 19.46 5.41 -18.38
N PHE A 118 19.25 6.20 -17.32
CA PHE A 118 19.30 7.67 -17.38
C PHE A 118 18.39 8.23 -18.50
N GLY A 119 17.29 7.54 -18.80
CA GLY A 119 16.38 7.85 -19.91
C GLY A 119 16.91 7.57 -21.32
N TYR A 120 18.08 6.94 -21.47
CA TYR A 120 18.49 6.36 -22.75
C TYR A 120 17.78 5.01 -22.94
N GLU A 121 16.89 4.94 -23.92
CA GLU A 121 16.14 3.72 -24.28
C GLU A 121 16.82 2.88 -25.39
N ASP A 122 17.85 3.43 -26.07
CA ASP A 122 18.50 2.78 -27.23
C ASP A 122 19.67 1.85 -26.87
N ILE A 123 20.13 1.87 -25.61
CA ILE A 123 21.36 1.16 -25.18
C ILE A 123 21.03 -0.26 -24.67
N LEU A 124 19.83 -0.49 -24.14
CA LEU A 124 19.36 -1.79 -23.68
C LEU A 124 18.07 -2.17 -24.39
N GLN A 125 18.01 -3.39 -24.94
CA GLN A 125 16.73 -3.92 -25.40
C GLN A 125 15.81 -4.14 -24.18
N PRO A 126 14.58 -3.60 -24.18
CA PRO A 126 13.62 -3.79 -23.09
C PRO A 126 13.36 -5.28 -22.88
N LEU A 127 13.63 -5.78 -21.67
CA LEU A 127 13.51 -7.21 -21.38
C LEU A 127 12.04 -7.65 -21.18
N TRP A 128 11.12 -6.71 -20.92
CA TRP A 128 9.71 -7.06 -20.67
C TRP A 128 8.67 -6.10 -21.26
N LEU A 129 8.73 -4.80 -20.95
CA LEU A 129 7.68 -3.85 -21.35
C LEU A 129 8.28 -2.46 -21.57
N SER A 130 8.22 -1.94 -22.79
CA SER A 130 8.61 -0.55 -23.08
C SER A 130 7.41 0.36 -22.80
N PRO A 131 7.44 1.24 -21.79
CA PRO A 131 6.30 2.09 -21.40
C PRO A 131 5.70 2.92 -22.55
N LEU A 132 6.51 3.32 -23.53
CA LEU A 132 6.10 4.16 -24.65
C LEU A 132 5.48 3.40 -25.83
N HIS A 133 5.84 2.14 -26.06
CA HIS A 133 5.37 1.39 -27.24
C HIS A 133 3.95 0.88 -27.04
N ASP A 134 3.57 0.51 -25.80
CA ASP A 134 2.21 0.07 -25.46
C ASP A 134 1.70 0.70 -24.14
N PRO A 135 1.32 1.99 -24.13
CA PRO A 135 0.75 2.65 -22.95
C PRO A 135 -0.45 1.91 -22.36
N LEU A 136 -1.29 1.32 -23.23
CA LEU A 136 -2.45 0.52 -22.83
C LEU A 136 -2.06 -0.75 -22.07
N ARG A 137 -0.97 -1.43 -22.45
CA ARG A 137 -0.50 -2.62 -21.72
C ARG A 137 0.02 -2.24 -20.34
N MET A 138 0.74 -1.11 -20.22
CA MET A 138 1.19 -0.63 -18.91
C MET A 138 0.02 -0.25 -18.01
N LEU A 139 -1.00 0.40 -18.56
CA LEU A 139 -2.26 0.67 -17.86
C LEU A 139 -2.95 -0.60 -17.39
N MET A 140 -3.08 -1.61 -18.26
CA MET A 140 -3.67 -2.91 -17.94
C MET A 140 -2.90 -3.64 -16.84
N VAL A 141 -1.56 -3.63 -16.89
CA VAL A 141 -0.71 -4.25 -15.85
C VAL A 141 -0.87 -3.52 -14.52
N ALA A 142 -0.88 -2.18 -14.52
CA ALA A 142 -1.08 -1.38 -13.31
C ALA A 142 -2.47 -1.62 -12.69
N VAL A 143 -3.52 -1.64 -13.50
CA VAL A 143 -4.88 -1.96 -13.06
C VAL A 143 -4.99 -3.40 -12.58
N GLY A 144 -4.35 -4.36 -13.26
CA GLY A 144 -4.30 -5.77 -12.85
C GLY A 144 -3.57 -5.97 -11.53
N PHE A 145 -2.46 -5.27 -11.32
CA PHE A 145 -1.76 -5.24 -10.04
C PHE A 145 -2.63 -4.65 -8.93
N GLY A 146 -3.27 -3.50 -9.19
CA GLY A 146 -4.23 -2.89 -8.27
C GLY A 146 -5.39 -3.80 -7.92
N ALA A 147 -5.91 -4.53 -8.92
CA ALA A 147 -6.93 -5.53 -8.75
C ALA A 147 -6.50 -6.68 -7.83
N GLY A 148 -5.30 -7.23 -8.06
CA GLY A 148 -4.72 -8.24 -7.18
C GLY A 148 -4.51 -7.72 -5.75
N PHE A 149 -4.01 -6.49 -5.61
CA PHE A 149 -3.77 -5.86 -4.32
C PHE A 149 -5.07 -5.60 -3.54
N ILE A 150 -6.12 -5.06 -4.17
CA ILE A 150 -7.42 -4.87 -3.52
C ILE A 150 -8.05 -6.23 -3.15
N GLY A 151 -7.94 -7.24 -4.02
CA GLY A 151 -8.39 -8.59 -3.71
C GLY A 151 -7.67 -9.16 -2.47
N PHE A 152 -6.37 -8.92 -2.36
CA PHE A 152 -5.56 -9.34 -1.21
C PHE A 152 -5.94 -8.60 0.08
N THR A 153 -6.18 -7.28 0.03
CA THR A 153 -6.62 -6.52 1.22
C THR A 153 -8.01 -6.92 1.70
N LEU A 154 -8.93 -7.23 0.79
CA LEU A 154 -10.25 -7.78 1.13
C LEU A 154 -10.13 -9.16 1.79
N LEU A 155 -9.19 -10.00 1.34
CA LEU A 155 -8.93 -11.30 1.98
C LEU A 155 -8.41 -11.13 3.42
N ILE A 156 -7.51 -10.16 3.64
CA ILE A 156 -7.03 -9.82 4.99
C ILE A 156 -8.18 -9.31 5.86
N ASN A 157 -9.04 -8.43 5.36
CA ASN A 157 -10.21 -7.95 6.12
C ASN A 157 -11.12 -9.13 6.51
N ALA A 158 -11.46 -10.00 5.55
CA ALA A 158 -12.27 -11.19 5.83
C ALA A 158 -11.66 -12.06 6.94
N ARG A 159 -10.32 -12.23 6.93
CA ARG A 159 -9.60 -12.93 8.01
C ARG A 159 -9.69 -12.18 9.34
N ASN A 160 -9.49 -10.86 9.36
CA ASN A 160 -9.57 -10.05 10.59
C ASN A 160 -10.96 -10.18 11.23
N LYS A 161 -12.03 -10.15 10.43
CA LYS A 161 -13.41 -10.33 10.93
C LYS A 161 -13.71 -11.73 11.45
N TRP A 162 -13.14 -12.76 10.82
CA TRP A 162 -13.24 -14.13 11.30
C TRP A 162 -12.56 -14.25 12.67
N VAL A 163 -11.32 -13.75 12.81
CA VAL A 163 -10.58 -13.78 14.09
C VAL A 163 -11.31 -12.99 15.18
N ALA A 164 -12.01 -11.90 14.83
CA ALA A 164 -12.84 -11.13 15.76
C ALA A 164 -14.16 -11.83 16.19
N GLY A 165 -14.44 -13.05 15.71
CA GLY A 165 -15.63 -13.83 16.07
C GLY A 165 -16.93 -13.37 15.40
N ARG A 166 -16.88 -12.41 14.46
CA ARG A 166 -18.04 -11.84 13.76
C ARG A 166 -18.32 -12.60 12.45
N PHE A 167 -18.65 -13.88 12.56
CA PHE A 167 -18.81 -14.78 11.40
C PHE A 167 -19.84 -14.31 10.36
N GLY A 168 -20.99 -13.78 10.80
CA GLY A 168 -22.03 -13.28 9.89
C GLY A 168 -21.55 -12.11 9.04
N GLU A 169 -20.76 -11.21 9.62
CA GLU A 169 -20.21 -10.06 8.91
C GLU A 169 -18.95 -10.40 8.09
N ALA A 170 -18.22 -11.46 8.46
CA ALA A 170 -17.10 -11.94 7.66
C ALA A 170 -17.57 -12.54 6.33
N LEU A 171 -18.72 -13.23 6.34
CA LEU A 171 -19.24 -13.93 5.16
C LEU A 171 -20.10 -13.04 4.26
N PHE A 172 -20.95 -12.19 4.85
CA PHE A 172 -22.01 -11.49 4.11
C PHE A 172 -21.85 -9.97 4.01
N ASP A 173 -20.91 -9.35 4.74
CA ASP A 173 -20.72 -7.90 4.64
C ASP A 173 -20.01 -7.48 3.35
N SER A 174 -20.19 -6.22 2.95
CA SER A 174 -19.60 -5.60 1.75
C SER A 174 -18.07 -5.57 1.75
N THR A 175 -17.46 -5.64 2.94
CA THR A 175 -16.00 -5.71 3.13
C THR A 175 -15.50 -7.13 3.43
N GLY A 176 -16.40 -8.13 3.45
CA GLY A 176 -16.10 -9.54 3.66
C GLY A 176 -16.09 -10.38 2.38
N LEU A 177 -16.40 -11.67 2.48
CA LEU A 177 -16.34 -12.61 1.36
C LEU A 177 -17.32 -12.25 0.22
N ALA A 178 -18.51 -11.74 0.54
CA ALA A 178 -19.49 -11.27 -0.44
C ALA A 178 -18.94 -10.12 -1.31
N GLY A 179 -18.23 -9.17 -0.69
CA GLY A 179 -17.53 -8.10 -1.40
C GLY A 179 -16.41 -8.61 -2.31
N LEU A 180 -15.64 -9.60 -1.84
CA LEU A 180 -14.59 -10.24 -2.63
C LEU A 180 -15.17 -10.98 -3.85
N LEU A 181 -16.28 -11.71 -3.68
CA LEU A 181 -16.96 -12.42 -4.77
C LEU A 181 -17.48 -11.44 -5.83
N PHE A 182 -18.12 -10.35 -5.39
CA PHE A 182 -18.54 -9.28 -6.28
C PHE A 182 -17.35 -8.68 -7.03
N TYR A 183 -16.26 -8.39 -6.33
CA TYR A 183 -15.06 -7.79 -6.89
C TYR A 183 -14.38 -8.66 -7.95
N LEU A 184 -14.20 -9.96 -7.66
CA LEU A 184 -13.63 -10.93 -8.59
C LEU A 184 -14.52 -11.09 -9.84
N GLY A 185 -15.84 -11.13 -9.66
CA GLY A 185 -16.78 -11.13 -10.78
C GLY A 185 -16.68 -9.87 -11.63
N ALA A 186 -16.60 -8.69 -11.00
CA ALA A 186 -16.49 -7.41 -11.70
C ALA A 186 -15.19 -7.30 -12.50
N ILE A 187 -14.05 -7.70 -11.93
CA ILE A 187 -12.76 -7.74 -12.64
C ILE A 187 -12.78 -8.77 -13.76
N GLY A 188 -13.35 -9.96 -13.52
CA GLY A 188 -13.47 -11.00 -14.55
C GLY A 188 -14.28 -10.51 -15.76
N LEU A 189 -15.31 -9.69 -15.52
CA LEU A 189 -16.08 -9.06 -16.58
C LEU A 189 -15.23 -8.03 -17.35
N LEU A 190 -14.52 -7.15 -16.66
CA LEU A 190 -13.62 -6.18 -17.29
C LEU A 190 -12.53 -6.87 -18.12
N ALA A 191 -11.92 -7.93 -17.59
CA ALA A 191 -10.91 -8.72 -18.30
C ALA A 191 -11.46 -9.40 -19.57
N SER A 192 -12.73 -9.83 -19.53
CA SER A 192 -13.38 -10.43 -20.69
C SER A 192 -13.67 -9.44 -21.83
N LEU A 193 -13.90 -8.16 -21.50
CA LEU A 193 -14.05 -7.09 -22.49
C LEU A 193 -12.72 -6.74 -23.18
N GLY A 194 -11.60 -6.92 -22.46
CA GLY A 194 -10.24 -6.66 -22.96
C GLY A 194 -9.67 -7.76 -23.88
N GLY A 195 -10.46 -8.77 -24.27
CA GLY A 195 -10.06 -9.79 -25.25
C GLY A 195 -9.15 -10.91 -24.73
N GLY A 196 -8.88 -10.98 -23.42
CA GLY A 196 -7.94 -11.95 -22.83
C GLY A 196 -8.51 -13.36 -22.68
N MET A 197 -9.71 -13.51 -22.09
CA MET A 197 -10.32 -14.81 -21.79
C MET A 197 -11.86 -14.71 -21.82
N ASN A 198 -12.55 -15.72 -22.37
CA ASN A 198 -14.02 -15.74 -22.44
C ASN A 198 -14.66 -16.22 -21.12
N VAL A 199 -14.42 -15.48 -20.04
CA VAL A 199 -14.91 -15.76 -18.67
C VAL A 199 -16.23 -15.02 -18.40
N THR A 200 -16.88 -14.49 -19.44
CA THR A 200 -18.07 -13.64 -19.37
C THR A 200 -19.19 -14.24 -18.52
N ARG A 201 -19.58 -15.48 -18.81
CA ARG A 201 -20.66 -16.18 -18.09
C ARG A 201 -20.36 -16.40 -16.60
N PRO A 202 -19.25 -17.05 -16.20
CA PRO A 202 -18.95 -17.23 -14.78
C PRO A 202 -18.68 -15.90 -14.06
N ALA A 203 -18.09 -14.89 -14.73
CA ALA A 203 -17.87 -13.58 -14.14
C ALA A 203 -19.18 -12.85 -13.81
N TRP A 204 -20.15 -12.85 -14.72
CA TRP A 204 -21.48 -12.27 -14.47
C TRP A 204 -22.22 -13.00 -13.34
N MET A 205 -22.14 -14.33 -13.28
CA MET A 205 -22.76 -15.13 -12.22
C MET A 205 -22.14 -14.82 -10.85
N LEU A 206 -20.80 -14.74 -10.77
CA LEU A 206 -20.08 -14.39 -9.55
C LEU A 206 -20.38 -12.96 -9.09
N ALA A 207 -20.35 -11.99 -10.01
CA ALA A 207 -20.67 -10.59 -9.72
C ALA A 207 -22.12 -10.46 -9.21
N GLY A 208 -23.07 -11.08 -9.90
CA GLY A 208 -24.48 -11.07 -9.52
C GLY A 208 -24.72 -11.70 -8.16
N MET A 209 -24.08 -12.85 -7.88
CA MET A 209 -24.17 -13.53 -6.58
C MET A 209 -23.59 -12.66 -5.46
N GLY A 210 -22.42 -12.05 -5.67
CA GLY A 210 -21.78 -11.17 -4.69
C GLY A 210 -22.66 -9.96 -4.36
N ILE A 211 -23.19 -9.27 -5.38
CA ILE A 211 -24.09 -8.12 -5.18
C ILE A 211 -25.38 -8.54 -4.45
N ALA A 212 -25.96 -9.68 -4.80
CA ALA A 212 -27.17 -10.19 -4.18
C ALA A 212 -26.95 -10.54 -2.70
N MET A 213 -25.80 -11.15 -2.37
CA MET A 213 -25.43 -11.44 -0.98
C MET A 213 -25.26 -10.16 -0.16
N VAL A 214 -24.55 -9.15 -0.70
CA VAL A 214 -24.39 -7.85 -0.01
C VAL A 214 -25.75 -7.20 0.18
N ALA A 215 -26.59 -7.14 -0.86
CA ALA A 215 -27.93 -6.55 -0.79
C ALA A 215 -28.81 -7.24 0.26
N ALA A 216 -28.84 -8.58 0.26
CA ALA A 216 -29.64 -9.37 1.20
C ALA A 216 -29.19 -9.16 2.65
N PHE A 217 -27.88 -9.10 2.89
CA PHE A 217 -27.33 -8.85 4.23
C PHE A 217 -27.66 -7.45 4.74
N LYS A 218 -27.46 -6.41 3.91
CA LYS A 218 -27.78 -5.03 4.28
C LYS A 218 -29.27 -4.84 4.51
N PHE A 219 -30.11 -5.45 3.66
CA PHE A 219 -31.56 -5.48 3.87
C PHE A 219 -31.94 -6.16 5.18
N HIS A 220 -31.31 -7.29 5.53
CA HIS A 220 -31.59 -7.99 6.79
C HIS A 220 -31.11 -7.21 8.03
N SER A 221 -29.98 -6.51 7.92
CA SER A 221 -29.32 -5.81 9.03
C SER A 221 -29.96 -4.46 9.39
N ALA A 222 -30.62 -3.81 8.43
CA ALA A 222 -31.31 -2.54 8.66
C ALA A 222 -32.54 -2.73 9.58
N ARG A 223 -32.48 -2.19 10.81
CA ARG A 223 -33.56 -2.21 11.80
C ARG A 223 -34.56 -1.07 11.57
N ALA A 224 -35.21 -1.06 10.41
CA ALA A 224 -36.11 0.02 10.00
C ALA A 224 -37.36 -0.49 9.26
N GLY A 225 -38.27 0.44 8.88
CA GLY A 225 -39.43 0.11 8.05
C GLY A 225 -39.03 -0.43 6.67
N LEU A 226 -39.92 -1.18 6.00
CA LEU A 226 -39.63 -1.85 4.72
C LEU A 226 -39.02 -0.93 3.64
N GLY A 227 -39.53 0.31 3.52
CA GLY A 227 -39.02 1.29 2.57
C GLY A 227 -37.60 1.77 2.90
N GLU A 228 -37.30 2.01 4.17
CA GLU A 228 -35.99 2.45 4.63
C GLU A 228 -34.94 1.34 4.47
N ARG A 229 -35.30 0.08 4.77
CA ARG A 229 -34.43 -1.09 4.53
C ARG A 229 -34.05 -1.25 3.06
N LEU A 230 -35.01 -1.04 2.16
CA LEU A 230 -34.76 -1.11 0.71
C LEU A 230 -33.84 0.02 0.25
N LEU A 231 -34.08 1.25 0.73
CA LEU A 231 -33.25 2.40 0.38
C LEU A 231 -31.81 2.23 0.87
N VAL A 232 -31.62 1.81 2.12
CA VAL A 232 -30.29 1.57 2.72
C VAL A 232 -29.56 0.47 1.95
N ALA A 233 -30.23 -0.66 1.68
CA ALA A 233 -29.62 -1.75 0.91
C ALA A 233 -29.20 -1.30 -0.49
N LEU A 234 -30.01 -0.48 -1.17
CA LEU A 234 -29.67 0.05 -2.50
C LEU A 234 -28.49 1.02 -2.45
N ILE A 235 -28.50 2.00 -1.53
CA ILE A 235 -27.45 3.01 -1.42
C ILE A 235 -26.11 2.36 -1.04
N GLU A 236 -26.10 1.50 -0.01
CA GLU A 236 -24.85 0.88 0.46
C GLU A 236 -24.28 -0.14 -0.56
N THR A 237 -25.13 -0.85 -1.30
CA THR A 237 -24.66 -1.74 -2.38
C THR A 237 -24.08 -0.95 -3.55
N LEU A 238 -24.71 0.17 -3.95
CA LEU A 238 -24.15 1.07 -4.96
C LEU A 238 -22.84 1.69 -4.49
N GLU A 239 -22.77 2.18 -3.25
CA GLU A 239 -21.53 2.70 -2.67
C GLU A 239 -20.42 1.65 -2.69
N THR A 240 -20.72 0.41 -2.30
CA THR A 240 -19.77 -0.71 -2.36
C THR A 240 -19.26 -0.94 -3.78
N ALA A 241 -20.16 -0.98 -4.77
CA ALA A 241 -19.82 -1.19 -6.17
C ALA A 241 -18.95 -0.04 -6.73
N THR A 242 -19.38 1.20 -6.53
CA THR A 242 -18.67 2.40 -7.01
C THR A 242 -17.34 2.57 -6.30
N SER A 243 -17.25 2.28 -5.00
CA SER A 243 -16.01 2.36 -4.22
C SER A 243 -14.97 1.35 -4.71
N LEU A 244 -15.35 0.08 -4.93
CA LEU A 244 -14.43 -0.94 -5.44
C LEU A 244 -13.90 -0.59 -6.84
N PHE A 245 -14.77 -0.07 -7.71
CA PHE A 245 -14.37 0.36 -9.05
C PHE A 245 -13.44 1.59 -9.01
N SER A 246 -13.81 2.63 -8.26
CA SER A 246 -13.02 3.86 -8.10
C SER A 246 -11.61 3.58 -7.56
N ASN A 247 -11.52 2.70 -6.56
CA ASN A 247 -10.23 2.33 -5.97
C ASN A 247 -9.35 1.54 -6.96
N THR A 248 -9.95 0.67 -7.77
CA THR A 248 -9.22 -0.06 -8.83
C THR A 248 -8.70 0.91 -9.89
N LEU A 249 -9.52 1.88 -10.30
CA LEU A 249 -9.13 2.92 -11.24
C LEU A 249 -8.03 3.85 -10.68
N SER A 250 -7.93 4.04 -9.36
CA SER A 250 -6.86 4.84 -8.76
C SER A 250 -5.47 4.28 -9.09
N PHE A 251 -5.33 2.96 -9.28
CA PHE A 251 -4.06 2.33 -9.68
C PHE A 251 -3.62 2.68 -11.10
N MET A 252 -4.49 3.23 -11.96
CA MET A 252 -4.07 3.82 -13.24
C MET A 252 -3.00 4.91 -13.06
N ARG A 253 -2.97 5.55 -11.88
CA ARG A 253 -1.96 6.54 -11.51
C ARG A 253 -0.54 5.96 -11.51
N VAL A 254 -0.37 4.67 -11.19
CA VAL A 254 0.92 3.98 -11.24
C VAL A 254 1.49 4.02 -12.67
N ALA A 255 0.67 3.63 -13.65
CA ALA A 255 1.06 3.70 -15.06
C ALA A 255 1.27 5.15 -15.50
N ALA A 256 0.36 6.07 -15.15
CA ALA A 256 0.48 7.48 -15.54
C ALA A 256 1.81 8.12 -15.09
N PHE A 257 2.29 7.83 -13.88
CA PHE A 257 3.60 8.33 -13.43
C PHE A 257 4.77 7.68 -14.15
N SER A 258 4.70 6.37 -14.43
CA SER A 258 5.75 5.72 -15.23
C SER A 258 5.83 6.29 -16.65
N LEU A 259 4.69 6.58 -17.29
CA LEU A 259 4.64 7.26 -18.58
C LEU A 259 5.19 8.68 -18.50
N ASN A 260 4.83 9.43 -17.46
CA ASN A 260 5.33 10.78 -17.24
C ASN A 260 6.85 10.80 -17.06
N HIS A 261 7.40 9.84 -16.32
CA HIS A 261 8.84 9.72 -16.09
C HIS A 261 9.62 9.62 -17.40
N VAL A 262 9.17 8.69 -18.24
CA VAL A 262 9.78 8.48 -19.55
C VAL A 262 9.58 9.69 -20.46
N ALA A 263 8.38 10.27 -20.49
CA ALA A 263 8.10 11.46 -21.30
C ALA A 263 8.95 12.67 -20.89
N LEU A 264 9.17 12.87 -19.59
CA LEU A 264 10.00 13.95 -19.07
C LEU A 264 11.48 13.72 -19.41
N ALA A 265 11.97 12.48 -19.29
CA ALA A 265 13.33 12.13 -19.72
C ALA A 265 13.54 12.40 -21.22
N LEU A 266 12.60 11.98 -22.08
CA LEU A 266 12.63 12.26 -23.51
C LEU A 266 12.59 13.77 -23.81
N ALA A 267 11.80 14.54 -23.06
CA ALA A 267 11.76 16.00 -23.19
C ALA A 267 13.11 16.65 -22.85
N VAL A 268 13.81 16.18 -21.81
CA VAL A 268 15.16 16.64 -21.48
C VAL A 268 16.14 16.32 -22.61
N PHE A 269 16.08 15.12 -23.19
CA PHE A 269 16.94 14.74 -24.32
C PHE A 269 16.68 15.57 -25.57
N THR A 270 15.42 15.80 -25.92
CA THR A 270 15.06 16.61 -27.10
C THR A 270 15.54 18.05 -26.95
N LEU A 271 15.42 18.65 -25.77
CA LEU A 271 15.98 19.97 -25.47
C LEU A 271 17.51 19.97 -25.51
N ALA A 272 18.17 18.96 -24.94
CA ALA A 272 19.63 18.87 -24.93
C ALA A 272 20.21 18.70 -26.34
N ASN A 273 19.53 17.97 -27.24
CA ASN A 273 19.97 17.76 -28.62
C ASN A 273 19.82 19.02 -29.50
N GLY A 274 19.01 20.00 -29.09
CA GLY A 274 18.85 21.27 -29.78
C GLY A 274 19.91 22.33 -29.42
N LEU A 275 20.87 22.01 -28.56
CA LEU A 275 21.88 22.93 -28.04
C LEU A 275 23.31 22.54 -28.47
N ASP A 276 24.23 23.50 -28.40
CA ASP A 276 25.66 23.26 -28.60
C ASP A 276 26.23 22.26 -27.58
N ALA A 277 27.39 21.66 -27.86
CA ALA A 277 28.00 20.60 -27.04
C ALA A 277 28.11 20.93 -25.53
N ALA A 278 28.42 22.18 -25.18
CA ALA A 278 28.47 22.63 -23.79
C ALA A 278 27.07 22.74 -23.16
N GLY A 279 26.08 23.22 -23.93
CA GLY A 279 24.68 23.33 -23.52
C GLY A 279 23.99 21.97 -23.40
N HIS A 280 24.39 21.00 -24.22
CA HIS A 280 23.93 19.62 -24.17
C HIS A 280 24.28 18.97 -22.82
N GLY A 281 25.56 18.98 -22.45
CA GLY A 281 26.01 18.38 -21.18
C GLY A 281 25.39 19.04 -19.95
N PHE A 282 25.27 20.37 -19.95
CA PHE A 282 24.63 21.09 -18.86
C PHE A 282 23.14 20.73 -18.71
N THR A 283 22.40 20.73 -19.81
CA THR A 283 20.96 20.42 -19.82
C THR A 283 20.68 18.99 -19.36
N LEU A 284 21.52 18.02 -19.76
CA LEU A 284 21.37 16.64 -19.31
C LEU A 284 21.60 16.50 -17.79
N ILE A 285 22.66 17.10 -17.26
CA ILE A 285 22.94 17.01 -15.81
C ILE A 285 21.80 17.66 -15.02
N LEU A 286 21.40 18.87 -15.41
CA LEU A 286 20.34 19.61 -14.73
C LEU A 286 19.00 18.88 -14.82
N GLY A 287 18.64 18.39 -16.01
CA GLY A 287 17.40 17.67 -16.23
C GLY A 287 17.31 16.38 -15.43
N ASN A 288 18.37 15.56 -15.41
CA ASN A 288 18.41 14.36 -14.58
C ASN A 288 18.30 14.68 -13.08
N ILE A 289 18.95 15.74 -12.58
CA ILE A 289 18.80 16.17 -11.19
C ILE A 289 17.34 16.54 -10.89
N ILE A 290 16.69 17.30 -11.79
CA ILE A 290 15.29 17.68 -11.65
C ILE A 290 14.40 16.44 -11.62
N ILE A 291 14.59 15.49 -12.52
CA ILE A 291 13.82 14.24 -12.57
C ILE A 291 14.00 13.46 -11.25
N ILE A 292 15.25 13.25 -10.80
CA ILE A 292 15.53 12.52 -9.54
C ILE A 292 14.85 13.18 -8.34
N VAL A 293 14.97 14.50 -8.20
CA VAL A 293 14.49 15.20 -7.00
C VAL A 293 12.98 15.42 -7.06
N LEU A 294 12.47 16.00 -8.14
CA LEU A 294 11.06 16.37 -8.25
C LEU A 294 10.19 15.13 -8.42
N GLU A 295 10.48 14.32 -9.43
CA GLU A 295 9.64 13.17 -9.73
C GLU A 295 9.83 12.05 -8.72
N GLY A 296 11.05 11.79 -8.27
CA GLY A 296 11.30 10.84 -7.18
C GLY A 296 10.50 11.19 -5.91
N ALA A 297 10.41 12.48 -5.54
CA ALA A 297 9.59 12.93 -4.41
C ALA A 297 8.08 12.78 -4.67
N ILE A 298 7.60 13.17 -5.86
CA ILE A 298 6.19 13.03 -6.24
C ILE A 298 5.78 11.55 -6.20
N VAL A 299 6.56 10.67 -6.81
CA VAL A 299 6.30 9.22 -6.84
C VAL A 299 6.29 8.64 -5.43
N ALA A 300 7.23 9.02 -4.56
CA ALA A 300 7.24 8.56 -3.17
C ALA A 300 5.96 8.94 -2.42
N ILE A 301 5.48 10.18 -2.58
CA ILE A 301 4.22 10.64 -1.97
C ILE A 301 3.02 9.89 -2.54
N GLN A 302 3.03 9.61 -3.84
CA GLN A 302 1.90 8.97 -4.53
C GLN A 302 1.80 7.49 -4.20
N ALA A 303 2.93 6.78 -4.08
CA ALA A 303 2.97 5.43 -3.56
C ALA A 303 2.41 5.38 -2.12
N LEU A 304 2.78 6.35 -1.27
CA LEU A 304 2.25 6.44 0.10
C LEU A 304 0.73 6.65 0.11
N ARG A 305 0.23 7.56 -0.73
CA ARG A 305 -1.21 7.82 -0.87
C ARG A 305 -1.95 6.54 -1.25
N LEU A 306 -1.48 5.83 -2.28
CA LEU A 306 -2.10 4.59 -2.76
C LEU A 306 -2.21 3.54 -1.64
N MET A 307 -1.15 3.43 -0.82
CA MET A 307 -1.11 2.51 0.29
C MET A 307 -2.07 2.90 1.42
N TYR A 308 -2.20 4.18 1.73
CA TYR A 308 -3.01 4.67 2.85
C TYR A 308 -4.51 4.69 2.52
N TYR A 309 -4.89 5.18 1.35
CA TYR A 309 -6.30 5.39 1.01
C TYR A 309 -6.93 4.16 0.37
N GLU A 310 -6.22 3.42 -0.48
CA GLU A 310 -6.76 2.27 -1.19
C GLU A 310 -6.44 0.95 -0.49
N GLY A 311 -5.29 0.87 0.20
CA GLY A 311 -4.84 -0.31 0.94
C GLY A 311 -5.33 -0.35 2.39
N PHE A 312 -4.77 0.51 3.24
CA PHE A 312 -4.95 0.46 4.70
C PHE A 312 -6.38 0.71 5.14
N SER A 313 -7.08 1.67 4.53
CA SER A 313 -8.49 1.99 4.85
C SER A 313 -9.43 0.77 4.84
N ARG A 314 -9.05 -0.31 4.14
CA ARG A 314 -9.86 -1.52 4.01
C ARG A 314 -9.70 -2.49 5.15
N PHE A 315 -8.51 -2.68 5.71
CA PHE A 315 -8.27 -3.75 6.69
C PHE A 315 -7.69 -3.24 8.02
N TYR A 316 -7.34 -1.97 8.06
CA TYR A 316 -6.64 -1.33 9.17
C TYR A 316 -7.48 -0.19 9.72
N SER A 317 -7.93 -0.35 10.96
CA SER A 317 -8.78 0.63 11.65
C SER A 317 -7.97 1.83 12.16
N GLY A 318 -6.69 1.61 12.49
CA GLY A 318 -5.75 2.67 12.89
C GLY A 318 -6.02 3.31 14.26
N ASP A 319 -7.00 2.81 15.00
CA ASP A 319 -7.49 3.30 16.30
C ASP A 319 -6.85 2.59 17.50
N GLY A 320 -5.81 1.77 17.29
CA GLY A 320 -5.11 1.03 18.34
C GLY A 320 -4.30 1.90 19.29
N ARG A 321 -3.95 1.34 20.45
CA ARG A 321 -3.04 1.97 21.43
C ARG A 321 -1.65 1.35 21.35
N GLU A 322 -0.61 2.17 21.21
CA GLU A 322 0.77 1.66 21.22
C GLU A 322 1.20 1.24 22.62
N PHE A 323 1.80 0.06 22.75
CA PHE A 323 2.38 -0.38 24.02
C PHE A 323 3.63 0.44 24.37
N VAL A 324 3.49 1.36 25.32
CA VAL A 324 4.61 2.08 25.93
C VAL A 324 4.95 1.40 27.26
N PRO A 325 6.07 0.67 27.37
CA PRO A 325 6.44 0.00 28.61
C PRO A 325 6.74 1.04 29.70
N LEU A 326 6.31 0.75 30.93
CA LEU A 326 6.68 1.54 32.10
C LEU A 326 8.20 1.52 32.27
N ARG A 327 8.85 2.65 31.98
CA ARG A 327 10.29 2.82 32.24
C ARG A 327 10.47 3.33 33.66
N LEU A 328 11.09 2.54 34.51
CA LEU A 328 11.61 3.03 35.79
C LEU A 328 12.85 3.87 35.46
N LEU A 329 12.74 5.20 35.62
CA LEU A 329 13.89 6.10 35.53
C LEU A 329 14.96 5.64 36.55
N PRO A 330 16.22 5.41 36.14
CA PRO A 330 17.31 5.20 37.09
C PRO A 330 17.38 6.37 38.06
N GLU A 331 17.56 6.12 39.36
CA GLU A 331 17.63 7.15 40.42
C GLU A 331 18.64 8.28 40.13
N GLN A 332 19.66 8.01 39.32
CA GLN A 332 20.67 9.00 38.91
C GLN A 332 20.09 10.18 38.10
N ALA A 333 18.91 10.04 37.48
CA ALA A 333 18.24 11.14 36.78
C ALA A 333 17.41 12.06 37.69
N ARG A 334 17.19 11.70 38.96
CA ARG A 334 16.46 12.53 39.94
C ARG A 334 17.36 13.45 40.76
N ALA A 335 18.67 13.21 40.77
CA ALA A 335 19.64 14.02 41.52
C ALA A 335 20.13 15.28 40.77
N GLY A 336 19.52 15.62 39.62
CA GLY A 336 19.90 16.76 38.77
C GLY A 336 18.80 17.81 38.58
N VAL A 337 17.76 17.79 39.43
CA VAL A 337 16.75 18.87 39.55
C VAL A 337 16.90 19.50 40.92
#